data_AF-A0AAW9MWS0-F1
#
_entry.id   AF-A0AAW9MWS0-F1
#
_cell.length_a   1.000
_cell.length_b   1.000
_cell.length_c   1.000
_cell.angle_alpha   90.00
_cell.angle_beta   90.00
_cell.angle_gamma   90.00
#
_symmetry.space_group_name_H-M   'P 1'
#
loop_
_entity.id
_entity.type
_entity.pdbx_description
1 polymer ?
#
loop_
_entity_poly.entity_id
_entity_poly.type
_entity_poly.pdbx_seq_one_letter_code
_entity_poly.pdbx_strand_id
1 'polypeptide(L)' 'MKKKEPLSLKDLKINGNDLKKLGYKEGREIGLTLEKLFNLIIEDKTKNDYNFLMNVAKTMKKSEEE' A
#
# COMPACT_ATOMS: atom_id res chain seq x y z
N MET A 1 -18.56 -14.61 -7.47
CA MET A 1 -17.15 -14.25 -7.76
C MET A 1 -16.44 -13.89 -6.46
N LYS A 2 -15.47 -14.69 -6.01
CA LYS A 2 -14.74 -14.44 -4.76
C LYS A 2 -13.75 -13.30 -5.00
N LYS A 3 -13.97 -12.13 -4.38
CA LYS A 3 -12.91 -11.12 -4.23
C LYS A 3 -11.82 -11.78 -3.38
N LYS A 4 -10.72 -12.20 -4.01
CA LYS A 4 -9.58 -12.75 -3.29
C LYS A 4 -8.95 -11.60 -2.51
N GLU A 5 -9.13 -11.62 -1.20
CA GLU A 5 -8.31 -10.83 -0.29
C GLU A 5 -6.84 -11.19 -0.55
N PRO A 6 -5.91 -10.21 -0.50
CA PRO A 6 -4.50 -10.49 -0.62
C PRO A 6 -4.09 -11.41 0.54
N LEU A 7 -3.45 -12.54 0.22
CA LEU A 7 -2.98 -13.50 1.24
C LEU A 7 -1.52 -13.20 1.64
N SER A 8 -0.86 -12.31 0.89
CA SER A 8 0.52 -11.89 1.11
C SER A 8 0.77 -10.49 0.56
N LEU A 9 1.89 -9.87 0.96
CA LEU A 9 2.35 -8.59 0.39
C LEU A 9 2.51 -8.62 -1.14
N LYS A 10 2.79 -9.79 -1.72
CA LYS A 10 2.93 -9.97 -3.17
C LYS A 10 1.61 -9.90 -3.91
N ASP A 11 0.50 -10.09 -3.20
CA ASP A 11 -0.84 -10.01 -3.78
C ASP A 11 -1.36 -8.58 -3.81
N LEU A 12 -0.70 -7.62 -3.15
CA LEU A 12 -1.05 -6.21 -3.23
C LEU A 12 -1.09 -5.75 -4.69
N LYS A 13 -2.10 -4.96 -5.03
CA LYS A 13 -2.23 -4.40 -6.38
C LYS A 13 -1.15 -3.38 -6.72
N ILE A 14 -0.48 -2.83 -5.72
CA ILE A 14 0.67 -1.94 -5.88
C ILE A 14 1.97 -2.66 -5.49
N ASN A 15 3.10 -2.18 -6.00
CA ASN A 15 4.42 -2.67 -5.66
C ASN A 15 5.35 -1.53 -5.21
N GLY A 16 6.60 -1.88 -4.89
CA GLY A 16 7.58 -0.89 -4.46
C GLY A 16 7.89 0.20 -5.50
N ASN A 17 7.83 -0.10 -6.80
CA ASN A 17 8.07 0.90 -7.84
C ASN A 17 6.94 1.94 -7.91
N ASP A 18 5.70 1.55 -7.61
CA ASP A 18 4.59 2.51 -7.52
C ASP A 18 4.81 3.51 -6.38
N LEU A 19 5.27 3.01 -5.22
CA LEU A 19 5.63 3.85 -4.08
C LEU A 19 6.84 4.75 -4.39
N LYS A 20 7.86 4.24 -5.10
CA LYS A 20 8.99 5.09 -5.54
C LYS A 20 8.52 6.28 -6.38
N LYS A 21 7.54 6.08 -7.27
CA LYS A 21 6.97 7.17 -8.09
C LYS A 21 6.24 8.23 -7.26
N LEU A 22 5.75 7.88 -6.07
CA LEU A 22 5.18 8.84 -5.11
C LEU A 22 6.24 9.60 -4.30
N GLY A 23 7.52 9.23 -4.40
CA GLY A 23 8.61 9.86 -3.64
C GLY A 23 9.01 9.13 -2.36
N TYR A 24 8.54 7.89 -2.15
CA TYR A 24 9.03 7.05 -1.05
C TYR A 24 10.50 6.65 -1.30
N LYS A 25 11.34 6.69 -0.25
CA LYS A 25 12.75 6.27 -0.36
C LYS A 25 12.85 4.76 -0.45
N GLU A 26 13.82 4.30 -1.24
CA GLU A 26 14.00 2.88 -1.48
C GLU A 26 14.41 2.12 -0.20
N GLY A 27 14.13 0.81 -0.19
CA GLY A 27 14.49 -0.06 0.93
C GLY A 27 13.43 -0.07 2.04
N ARG A 28 13.82 0.35 3.24
CA ARG A 28 13.00 0.19 4.45
C ARG A 28 11.67 0.93 4.39
N GLU A 29 11.64 2.15 3.84
CA GLU A 29 10.43 2.97 3.79
C GLU A 29 9.34 2.31 2.93
N ILE A 30 9.69 1.83 1.73
CA ILE A 30 8.79 1.07 0.86
C ILE A 30 8.26 -0.19 1.55
N GLY A 31 9.14 -0.97 2.18
CA GLY A 31 8.75 -2.20 2.87
C GLY A 31 7.71 -1.93 3.96
N LEU A 32 7.96 -0.93 4.80
CA LEU A 32 7.04 -0.52 5.86
C LEU A 32 5.71 0.00 5.31
N THR A 33 5.72 0.77 4.23
CA THR A 33 4.48 1.27 3.61
C THR A 33 3.65 0.14 3.02
N LEU A 34 4.26 -0.82 2.32
CA LEU A 34 3.56 -1.99 1.80
C LEU A 34 2.96 -2.83 2.94
N GLU A 35 3.69 -2.99 4.05
CA GLU A 35 3.21 -3.69 5.24
C GLU A 35 2.02 -2.98 5.90
N LYS A 36 2.10 -1.65 6.07
CA LYS A 36 0.97 -0.84 6.57
C LYS A 36 -0.27 -0.97 5.69
N LEU A 37 -0.10 -0.89 4.38
CA LEU A 37 -1.20 -1.04 3.41
C LEU A 37 -1.81 -2.44 3.45
N PHE A 38 -0.98 -3.47 3.62
CA PHE A 38 -1.46 -4.84 3.76
C PHE A 38 -2.25 -5.02 5.06
N ASN A 39 -1.73 -4.54 6.19
CA ASN A 39 -2.44 -4.61 7.46
C ASN A 39 -3.79 -3.87 7.39
N LEU A 40 -3.85 -2.70 6.75
CA LEU A 40 -5.10 -1.99 6.51
C LEU A 40 -6.13 -2.82 5.72
N ILE A 41 -5.69 -3.60 4.73
CA ILE A 41 -6.59 -4.48 3.97
C ILE A 41 -7.12 -5.62 4.84
N ILE A 42 -6.25 -6.22 5.66
CA ILE A 42 -6.61 -7.34 6.52
C ILE A 42 -7.50 -6.89 7.69
N GLU A 43 -7.16 -5.79 8.34
CA GLU A 43 -7.86 -5.27 9.52
C GLU A 43 -9.22 -4.67 9.14
N ASP A 44 -9.26 -3.74 8.19
CA ASP A 44 -10.49 -3.05 7.78
C ASP A 44 -11.28 -3.80 6.69
N LYS A 45 -10.83 -5.00 6.28
CA LYS A 45 -11.39 -5.79 5.16
C LYS A 45 -11.60 -4.94 3.90
N THR A 46 -10.64 -4.06 3.62
CA THR A 46 -10.74 -3.12 2.50
C THR A 46 -10.44 -3.81 1.17
N LYS A 47 -10.66 -3.09 0.07
CA LYS A 47 -10.38 -3.63 -1.26
C LYS A 47 -8.90 -3.47 -1.57
N ASN A 48 -8.25 -4.57 -1.93
CA ASN A 48 -6.97 -4.56 -2.61
C ASN A 48 -7.14 -4.06 -4.06
N ASP A 49 -7.26 -2.74 -4.20
CA ASP A 49 -7.42 -2.02 -5.46
C ASP A 49 -6.27 -1.03 -5.66
N TYR A 50 -5.74 -0.95 -6.88
CA TYR A 50 -4.57 -0.13 -7.18
C TYR A 50 -4.80 1.35 -6.83
N ASN A 51 -5.93 1.93 -7.26
CA ASN A 51 -6.21 3.35 -7.07
C ASN A 51 -6.44 3.67 -5.59
N PHE A 52 -7.15 2.78 -4.88
CA PHE A 52 -7.35 2.92 -3.44
C PHE A 52 -6.01 2.92 -2.70
N LEU A 53 -5.15 1.92 -2.94
CA LEU A 53 -3.86 1.80 -2.25
C LEU A 53 -2.92 2.95 -2.59
N MET A 54 -2.91 3.46 -3.83
CA MET A 54 -2.13 4.63 -4.18
C MET A 54 -2.61 5.91 -3.50
N ASN A 55 -3.92 6.10 -3.35
CA ASN A 55 -4.46 7.25 -2.62
C ASN A 55 -4.14 7.19 -1.13
N VAL A 56 -4.23 6.01 -0.53
CA VAL A 56 -3.85 5.80 0.87
C VAL A 56 -2.36 6.06 1.07
N ALA A 57 -1.49 5.48 0.23
CA ALA A 57 -0.06 5.73 0.27
C ALA A 57 0.25 7.23 0.11
N LYS A 58 -0.34 7.90 -0.88
CA LYS A 58 -0.14 9.35 -1.06
C LYS A 58 -0.56 10.16 0.17
N THR A 59 -1.66 9.79 0.82
CA THR A 59 -2.12 10.43 2.06
C THR A 59 -1.13 10.20 3.21
N MET A 60 -0.67 8.95 3.39
CA MET A 60 0.34 8.60 4.39
C MET A 60 1.63 9.40 4.19
N LYS A 61 2.07 9.60 2.94
CA LYS A 61 3.27 10.37 2.66
C LYS A 61 3.10 11.85 3.00
N LYS A 62 1.96 12.44 2.65
CA LYS A 62 1.66 13.85 2.89
C LYS A 62 1.64 14.20 4.39
N SER A 63 1.17 13.29 5.24
CA SER A 63 1.17 13.49 6.70
C SER A 63 2.56 13.42 7.35
N GLU A 64 3.59 12.92 6.66
CA GLU A 64 4.96 12.91 7.17
C GLU A 64 5.74 14.19 6.80
N GLU A 65 5.18 15.01 5.91
CA GLU A 65 5.80 16.25 5.41
C GLU A 65 5.21 17.52 6.05
N GLU A 66 4.13 17.39 6.82
CA GLU A 66 3.48 18.46 7.61
C GLU A 66 3.94 18.41 9.08
#